data_AF-A0A965XYS4-F1
#
_entry.id   AF-A0A965XYS4-F1
#
_cell.length_a   1.000
_cell.length_b   1.000
_cell.length_c   1.000
_cell.angle_alpha   90.00
_cell.angle_beta   90.00
_cell.angle_gamma   90.00
#
_symmetry.space_group_name_H-M   'P 1'
#
loop_
_entity.id
_entity.type
_entity.pdbx_description
1 polymer ?
#
loop_
_entity_poly.entity_id
_entity_poly.type
_entity_poly.pdbx_seq_one_letter_code
_entity_poly.pdbx_strand_id
1 'polypeptide(L)'
;SKLKDKGFKMILSQDPVISKANNNQWTEADSLGFLVKDVRSGKSYDMPWPWGGNCGVVDFTNPEVANWWGKYQQKPLDDGVKGFWTDMGEPAWSNEEDVDRLNMKHHAGMHDEIHNVFGLTWDKVVKEQFEKRNPDKRIFQMTRAAYAGLQRYTFGWTGDSGNGNDVLEGWGQLANQIQIGISAGLGGIPFWTTDISGYCGDITNYPAMAELYTRWMQFGVFNPLSRAHHEGDNAVEPWKFGETAETNCKAAIELKYQLFPFIYSYAREAHDTGLPINRGLFMEFPNDTEAILTENQFMFGKELLIAPVVKKGERVKKVYLPEGEWIDFNNNIRFDDANEFVGFSQNSQSGNLQGQITIPANIQSGFYRMRIR
;
A
#
# COMPACT_ATOMS: atom_id res chain seq x y z
N SER A 1 -2.96 -14.13 -21.37
CA SER A 1 -1.91 -13.98 -22.42
C SER A 1 -1.81 -12.57 -22.99
N LYS A 2 -2.85 -12.00 -23.63
CA LYS A 2 -2.79 -10.68 -24.30
C LYS A 2 -2.23 -9.51 -23.46
N LEU A 3 -2.59 -9.44 -22.17
CA LEU A 3 -2.07 -8.40 -21.25
C LEU A 3 -0.58 -8.59 -20.94
N LYS A 4 -0.13 -9.84 -20.78
CA LYS A 4 1.28 -10.18 -20.57
C LYS A 4 2.14 -9.75 -21.75
N ASP A 5 1.66 -9.92 -22.98
CA ASP A 5 2.38 -9.54 -24.21
C ASP A 5 2.60 -8.02 -24.31
N LYS A 6 1.75 -7.23 -23.64
CA LYS A 6 1.87 -5.78 -23.48
C LYS A 6 2.66 -5.37 -22.23
N GLY A 7 3.24 -6.32 -21.49
CA GLY A 7 4.04 -6.07 -20.29
C GLY A 7 3.24 -5.98 -18.98
N PHE A 8 1.91 -6.12 -19.00
CA PHE A 8 1.07 -6.09 -17.80
C PHE A 8 1.09 -7.41 -17.02
N LYS A 9 1.00 -7.30 -15.70
CA LYS A 9 0.83 -8.42 -14.78
C LYS A 9 -0.52 -8.28 -14.10
N MET A 10 -1.18 -9.38 -13.82
CA MET A 10 -2.49 -9.40 -13.15
C MET A 10 -2.36 -9.96 -11.75
N ILE A 11 -3.02 -9.31 -10.81
CA ILE A 11 -3.18 -9.68 -9.41
C ILE A 11 -4.68 -9.77 -9.16
N LEU A 12 -5.16 -10.81 -8.47
CA LEU A 12 -6.60 -11.03 -8.23
C LEU A 12 -6.93 -11.03 -6.74
N SER A 13 -8.18 -10.65 -6.40
CA SER A 13 -8.66 -10.73 -5.02
C SER A 13 -8.89 -12.16 -4.59
N GLN A 14 -8.80 -12.36 -3.28
CA GLN A 14 -9.41 -13.47 -2.57
C GLN A 14 -9.89 -12.97 -1.22
N ASP A 15 -11.05 -13.48 -0.78
CA ASP A 15 -11.62 -13.28 0.56
C ASP A 15 -11.44 -14.59 1.36
N PRO A 16 -11.41 -14.54 2.71
CA PRO A 16 -11.15 -15.71 3.55
C PRO A 16 -12.43 -16.50 3.89
N VAL A 17 -13.47 -16.37 3.07
CA VAL A 17 -14.80 -16.93 3.35
C VAL A 17 -15.38 -17.68 2.14
N ILE A 18 -16.25 -18.64 2.42
CA ILE A 18 -17.05 -19.33 1.40
C ILE A 18 -18.53 -19.00 1.61
N SER A 19 -19.14 -18.31 0.65
CA SER A 19 -20.58 -18.03 0.69
C SER A 19 -21.40 -19.33 0.73
N LYS A 20 -22.44 -19.36 1.57
CA LYS A 20 -23.43 -20.45 1.60
C LYS A 20 -24.18 -20.61 0.28
N ALA A 21 -24.30 -19.53 -0.51
CA ALA A 21 -24.89 -19.59 -1.85
C ALA A 21 -24.00 -20.35 -2.84
N ASN A 22 -22.68 -20.42 -2.60
CA ASN A 22 -21.78 -21.32 -3.32
C ASN A 22 -21.87 -22.75 -2.73
N ASN A 23 -23.01 -23.40 -2.96
CA ASN A 23 -23.38 -24.66 -2.32
C ASN A 23 -22.28 -25.73 -2.41
N ASN A 24 -21.64 -25.88 -3.58
CA ASN A 24 -20.64 -26.93 -3.79
C ASN A 24 -19.41 -26.75 -2.89
N GLN A 25 -18.79 -25.57 -2.91
CA GLN A 25 -17.58 -25.32 -2.12
C GLN A 25 -17.90 -25.18 -0.62
N TRP A 26 -19.07 -24.64 -0.28
CA TRP A 26 -19.51 -24.53 1.10
C TRP A 26 -19.74 -25.90 1.73
N THR A 27 -20.50 -26.79 1.06
CA THR A 27 -20.73 -28.16 1.54
C THR A 27 -19.43 -28.95 1.64
N GLU A 28 -18.52 -28.80 0.68
CA GLU A 28 -17.20 -29.42 0.75
C GLU A 28 -16.43 -28.97 1.99
N ALA A 29 -16.26 -27.67 2.18
CA ALA A 29 -15.50 -27.12 3.31
C ALA A 29 -16.14 -27.46 4.67
N ASP A 30 -17.46 -27.40 4.77
CA ASP A 30 -18.21 -27.77 5.98
C ASP A 30 -18.03 -29.26 6.31
N SER A 31 -18.19 -30.14 5.32
CA SER A 31 -18.07 -31.60 5.51
C SER A 31 -16.65 -32.05 5.90
N LEU A 32 -15.62 -31.31 5.46
CA LEU A 32 -14.23 -31.53 5.82
C LEU A 32 -13.85 -30.91 7.18
N GLY A 33 -14.75 -30.13 7.79
CA GLY A 33 -14.45 -29.41 9.04
C GLY A 33 -13.43 -28.29 8.87
N PHE A 34 -13.38 -27.67 7.68
CA PHE A 34 -12.43 -26.62 7.31
C PHE A 34 -12.93 -25.20 7.58
N LEU A 35 -14.16 -25.08 8.07
CA LEU A 35 -14.75 -23.81 8.48
C LEU A 35 -14.62 -23.62 9.99
N VAL A 36 -14.37 -22.37 10.41
CA VAL A 36 -14.37 -21.94 11.81
C VAL A 36 -15.71 -22.32 12.44
N LYS A 37 -15.67 -22.86 13.66
CA LYS A 37 -16.86 -23.36 14.35
C LYS A 37 -17.48 -22.30 15.25
N ASP A 38 -18.75 -22.48 15.57
CA ASP A 38 -19.43 -21.77 16.64
C ASP A 38 -19.35 -22.61 17.92
N VAL A 39 -18.76 -22.05 18.99
CA VAL A 39 -18.59 -22.74 20.27
C VAL A 39 -19.91 -23.19 20.91
N ARG A 40 -21.02 -22.50 20.59
CA ARG A 40 -22.34 -22.76 21.17
C ARG A 40 -23.00 -24.00 20.57
N SER A 41 -22.70 -24.31 19.31
CA SER A 41 -23.37 -25.37 18.55
C SER A 41 -22.45 -26.50 18.08
N GLY A 42 -21.13 -26.27 18.03
CA GLY A 42 -20.15 -27.19 17.44
C GLY A 42 -20.18 -27.26 15.91
N LYS A 43 -21.09 -26.53 15.25
CA LYS A 43 -21.21 -26.43 13.79
C LYS A 43 -20.39 -25.27 13.25
N SER A 44 -20.25 -25.15 11.93
CA SER A 44 -19.62 -24.00 11.29
C SER A 44 -20.35 -22.71 11.67
N TYR A 45 -19.56 -21.67 12.00
CA TYR A 45 -20.07 -20.36 12.39
C TYR A 45 -20.79 -19.68 11.21
N ASP A 46 -21.92 -19.03 11.48
CA ASP A 46 -22.75 -18.38 10.47
C ASP A 46 -22.40 -16.90 10.36
N MET A 47 -21.39 -16.59 9.54
CA MET A 47 -20.85 -15.24 9.41
C MET A 47 -21.63 -14.42 8.36
N PRO A 48 -22.22 -13.25 8.71
CA PRO A 48 -22.75 -12.34 7.70
C PRO A 48 -21.62 -11.73 6.85
N TRP A 49 -21.90 -11.47 5.57
CA TRP A 49 -20.92 -10.89 4.64
C TRP A 49 -21.58 -9.84 3.73
N PRO A 50 -20.87 -8.76 3.34
CA PRO A 50 -21.44 -7.68 2.52
C PRO A 50 -21.86 -8.13 1.12
N TRP A 51 -21.29 -9.20 0.58
CA TRP A 51 -21.67 -9.77 -0.71
C TRP A 51 -21.77 -11.29 -0.66
N GLY A 52 -22.62 -11.85 -1.53
CA GLY A 52 -22.83 -13.29 -1.62
C GLY A 52 -23.63 -13.90 -0.44
N GLY A 53 -24.11 -13.08 0.50
CA GLY A 53 -24.88 -13.53 1.68
C GLY A 53 -24.00 -14.16 2.75
N ASN A 54 -24.64 -14.78 3.75
CA ASN A 54 -23.92 -15.44 4.84
C ASN A 54 -22.92 -16.48 4.32
N CYS A 55 -21.83 -16.66 5.07
CA CYS A 55 -20.68 -17.44 4.67
C CYS A 55 -20.17 -18.31 5.82
N GLY A 56 -19.32 -19.27 5.48
CA GLY A 56 -18.41 -19.92 6.43
C GLY A 56 -17.04 -19.25 6.35
N VAL A 57 -16.48 -18.90 7.51
CA VAL A 57 -15.10 -18.41 7.62
C VAL A 57 -14.16 -19.60 7.51
N VAL A 58 -13.18 -19.54 6.61
CA VAL A 58 -12.21 -20.63 6.43
C VAL A 58 -11.19 -20.62 7.57
N ASP A 59 -10.94 -21.77 8.19
CA ASP A 59 -10.06 -21.89 9.35
C ASP A 59 -8.60 -22.14 8.92
N PHE A 60 -7.86 -21.08 8.62
CA PHE A 60 -6.45 -21.18 8.23
C PHE A 60 -5.50 -21.58 9.36
N THR A 61 -6.01 -21.72 10.60
CA THR A 61 -5.24 -22.29 11.72
C THR A 61 -5.25 -23.83 11.71
N ASN A 62 -6.18 -24.44 10.96
CA ASN A 62 -6.19 -25.88 10.71
C ASN A 62 -5.14 -26.26 9.65
N PRO A 63 -4.15 -27.12 9.95
CA PRO A 63 -3.07 -27.45 9.02
C PRO A 63 -3.55 -28.15 7.72
N GLU A 64 -4.69 -28.83 7.75
CA GLU A 64 -5.23 -29.51 6.55
C GLU A 64 -5.81 -28.53 5.53
N VAL A 65 -6.28 -27.36 5.99
CA VAL A 65 -6.85 -26.30 5.14
C VAL A 65 -5.82 -25.74 4.17
N ALA A 66 -4.54 -25.70 4.55
CA ALA A 66 -3.48 -25.12 3.73
C ALA A 66 -3.42 -25.78 2.34
N ASN A 67 -3.34 -27.12 2.28
CA ASN A 67 -3.26 -27.81 1.00
C ASN A 67 -4.57 -27.73 0.20
N TRP A 68 -5.72 -27.66 0.88
CA TRP A 68 -7.02 -27.47 0.26
C TRP A 68 -7.12 -26.10 -0.42
N TRP A 69 -6.87 -25.02 0.32
CA TRP A 69 -6.86 -23.65 -0.21
C TRP A 69 -5.84 -23.48 -1.35
N GLY A 70 -4.65 -24.07 -1.18
CA GLY A 70 -3.59 -24.06 -2.17
C GLY A 70 -4.03 -24.60 -3.54
N LYS A 71 -4.91 -25.60 -3.59
CA LYS A 71 -5.47 -26.11 -4.86
C LYS A 71 -6.45 -25.13 -5.49
N TYR A 72 -7.23 -24.40 -4.69
CA TYR A 72 -8.18 -23.41 -5.19
C TYR A 72 -7.47 -22.18 -5.74
N GLN A 73 -6.55 -21.59 -4.97
CA GLN A 73 -5.84 -20.38 -5.40
C GLN A 73 -4.92 -20.63 -6.61
N GLN A 74 -4.48 -21.88 -6.85
CA GLN A 74 -3.61 -22.19 -7.98
C GLN A 74 -4.31 -22.05 -9.33
N LYS A 75 -5.64 -22.22 -9.40
CA LYS A 75 -6.42 -22.15 -10.65
C LYS A 75 -6.12 -20.87 -11.48
N PRO A 76 -6.25 -19.65 -10.93
CA PRO A 76 -5.87 -18.44 -11.68
C PRO A 76 -4.37 -18.29 -11.94
N LEU A 77 -3.50 -18.86 -11.10
CA LEU A 77 -2.05 -18.80 -11.29
C LEU A 77 -1.63 -19.65 -12.50
N ASP A 78 -2.28 -20.79 -12.72
CA ASP A 78 -2.08 -21.64 -13.90
C ASP A 78 -2.43 -20.89 -15.21
N ASP A 79 -3.41 -19.98 -15.15
CA ASP A 79 -3.78 -19.07 -16.27
C ASP A 79 -2.82 -17.88 -16.44
N GLY A 80 -1.86 -17.71 -15.51
CA GLY A 80 -0.79 -16.74 -15.59
C GLY A 80 -0.90 -15.51 -14.68
N VAL A 81 -1.90 -15.47 -13.78
CA VAL A 81 -1.96 -14.49 -12.67
C VAL A 81 -0.68 -14.56 -11.85
N LYS A 82 -0.24 -13.43 -11.28
CA LYS A 82 1.08 -13.28 -10.64
C LYS A 82 1.04 -13.22 -9.12
N GLY A 83 -0.14 -13.26 -8.54
CA GLY A 83 -0.32 -13.20 -7.11
C GLY A 83 -1.69 -12.65 -6.74
N PHE A 84 -1.79 -12.18 -5.51
CA PHE A 84 -3.05 -11.85 -4.89
C PHE A 84 -2.99 -10.53 -4.13
N TRP A 85 -4.17 -9.95 -3.91
CA TRP A 85 -4.41 -9.11 -2.74
C TRP A 85 -5.40 -9.87 -1.85
N THR A 86 -5.05 -9.99 -0.57
CA THR A 86 -5.81 -10.73 0.45
C THR A 86 -6.62 -9.73 1.24
N ASP A 87 -7.91 -9.68 0.94
CA ASP A 87 -8.82 -8.66 1.47
C ASP A 87 -9.70 -9.24 2.58
N MET A 88 -10.23 -8.36 3.44
CA MET A 88 -11.22 -8.72 4.47
C MET A 88 -10.76 -9.71 5.54
N GLY A 89 -9.45 -9.78 5.77
CA GLY A 89 -8.81 -10.71 6.71
C GLY A 89 -8.81 -10.29 8.18
N GLU A 90 -9.58 -9.29 8.59
CA GLU A 90 -9.62 -8.85 10.00
C GLU A 90 -10.15 -9.95 10.96
N PRO A 91 -11.18 -10.78 10.64
CA PRO A 91 -12.10 -10.76 9.49
C PRO A 91 -13.00 -9.53 9.46
N ALA A 92 -13.36 -9.04 8.27
CA ALA A 92 -14.26 -7.88 8.14
C ALA A 92 -15.62 -8.09 8.84
N TRP A 93 -16.33 -6.99 9.15
CA TRP A 93 -17.60 -7.01 9.89
C TRP A 93 -17.50 -7.74 11.24
N SER A 94 -16.37 -7.56 11.91
CA SER A 94 -16.06 -8.17 13.20
C SER A 94 -15.34 -7.19 14.12
N ASN A 95 -15.82 -5.94 14.16
CA ASN A 95 -15.26 -4.93 15.05
C ASN A 95 -15.55 -5.27 16.52
N GLU A 96 -14.99 -4.49 17.45
CA GLU A 96 -15.14 -4.73 18.89
C GLU A 96 -16.61 -4.73 19.36
N GLU A 97 -17.47 -3.94 18.72
CA GLU A 97 -18.91 -3.90 18.99
C GLU A 97 -19.66 -5.19 18.57
N ASP A 98 -19.11 -5.98 17.64
CA ASP A 98 -19.70 -7.22 17.12
C ASP A 98 -19.36 -8.43 18.01
N VAL A 99 -19.78 -8.38 19.27
CA VAL A 99 -19.42 -9.39 20.30
C VAL A 99 -19.86 -10.82 19.98
N ASP A 100 -20.78 -11.03 19.02
CA ASP A 100 -21.14 -12.38 18.55
C ASP A 100 -19.93 -13.13 17.97
N ARG A 101 -18.96 -12.41 17.39
CA ARG A 101 -17.74 -12.98 16.80
C ARG A 101 -16.87 -13.70 17.81
N LEU A 102 -16.96 -13.35 19.10
CA LEU A 102 -16.24 -14.05 20.18
C LEU A 102 -16.67 -15.52 20.34
N ASN A 103 -17.80 -15.92 19.74
CA ASN A 103 -18.25 -17.31 19.71
C ASN A 103 -17.56 -18.14 18.62
N MET A 104 -16.77 -17.52 17.73
CA MET A 104 -15.94 -18.26 16.78
C MET A 104 -14.85 -19.06 17.51
N LYS A 105 -14.76 -20.33 17.15
CA LYS A 105 -13.78 -21.30 17.64
C LYS A 105 -13.00 -21.84 16.46
N HIS A 106 -11.75 -21.40 16.37
CA HIS A 106 -10.76 -21.84 15.40
C HIS A 106 -10.07 -23.10 15.91
N HIS A 107 -9.39 -23.81 15.03
CA HIS A 107 -8.61 -25.00 15.38
C HIS A 107 -7.55 -24.70 16.44
N ALA A 108 -6.89 -23.54 16.34
CA ALA A 108 -5.85 -23.13 17.27
C ALA A 108 -6.36 -22.42 18.54
N GLY A 109 -7.63 -21.99 18.62
CA GLY A 109 -8.10 -21.23 19.79
C GLY A 109 -9.46 -20.54 19.60
N MET A 110 -9.88 -19.83 20.65
CA MET A 110 -11.07 -18.96 20.61
C MET A 110 -10.76 -17.65 19.88
N HIS A 111 -11.80 -16.97 19.40
CA HIS A 111 -11.61 -15.79 18.56
C HIS A 111 -10.94 -14.60 19.25
N ASP A 112 -11.12 -14.43 20.55
CA ASP A 112 -10.43 -13.41 21.34
C ASP A 112 -8.89 -13.53 21.24
N GLU A 113 -8.37 -14.75 21.16
CA GLU A 113 -6.94 -15.02 20.92
C GLU A 113 -6.58 -14.95 19.42
N ILE A 114 -7.43 -15.52 18.56
CA ILE A 114 -7.10 -15.75 17.16
C ILE A 114 -7.40 -14.56 16.24
N HIS A 115 -8.31 -13.65 16.60
CA HIS A 115 -8.76 -12.54 15.77
C HIS A 115 -7.59 -11.78 15.14
N ASN A 116 -6.67 -11.27 15.98
CA ASN A 116 -5.54 -10.48 15.51
C ASN A 116 -4.56 -11.25 14.62
N VAL A 117 -4.55 -12.59 14.65
CA VAL A 117 -3.67 -13.42 13.81
C VAL A 117 -4.42 -14.15 12.71
N PHE A 118 -5.73 -13.97 12.57
CA PHE A 118 -6.54 -14.63 11.56
C PHE A 118 -6.01 -14.32 10.15
N GLY A 119 -5.94 -13.04 9.77
CA GLY A 119 -5.34 -12.60 8.52
C GLY A 119 -3.89 -13.05 8.34
N LEU A 120 -3.07 -13.01 9.40
CA LEU A 120 -1.66 -13.46 9.35
C LEU A 120 -1.56 -14.96 9.00
N THR A 121 -2.38 -15.81 9.61
CA THR A 121 -2.35 -17.27 9.37
C THR A 121 -2.85 -17.60 7.98
N TRP A 122 -3.87 -16.90 7.49
CA TRP A 122 -4.31 -16.99 6.10
C TRP A 122 -3.21 -16.56 5.13
N ASP A 123 -2.61 -15.39 5.34
CA ASP A 123 -1.56 -14.84 4.50
C ASP A 123 -0.35 -15.77 4.41
N LYS A 124 0.01 -16.40 5.54
CA LYS A 124 1.03 -17.46 5.59
C LYS A 124 0.66 -18.64 4.70
N VAL A 125 -0.57 -19.13 4.78
CA VAL A 125 -1.06 -20.24 3.94
C VAL A 125 -1.00 -19.87 2.45
N VAL A 126 -1.43 -18.65 2.08
CA VAL A 126 -1.42 -18.17 0.69
C VAL A 126 0.01 -18.21 0.14
N LYS A 127 1.00 -17.65 0.85
CA LYS A 127 2.40 -17.70 0.42
C LYS A 127 2.98 -19.10 0.39
N GLU A 128 2.82 -19.89 1.45
CA GLU A 128 3.43 -21.22 1.52
C GLU A 128 2.90 -22.15 0.42
N GLN A 129 1.61 -22.05 0.11
CA GLN A 129 1.03 -22.81 -1.00
C GLN A 129 1.46 -22.27 -2.36
N PHE A 130 1.64 -20.95 -2.51
CA PHE A 130 2.23 -20.38 -3.71
C PHE A 130 3.64 -20.95 -3.93
N GLU A 131 4.53 -20.86 -2.94
CA GLU A 131 5.92 -21.32 -3.04
C GLU A 131 6.00 -22.83 -3.32
N LYS A 132 5.17 -23.63 -2.64
CA LYS A 132 5.08 -25.08 -2.86
C LYS A 132 4.72 -25.45 -4.31
N ARG A 133 3.87 -24.66 -4.96
CA ARG A 133 3.31 -24.97 -6.29
C ARG A 133 3.98 -24.20 -7.42
N ASN A 134 4.77 -23.18 -7.08
CA ASN A 134 5.43 -22.27 -8.00
C ASN A 134 6.89 -22.11 -7.58
N PRO A 135 7.72 -23.17 -7.68
CA PRO A 135 9.10 -23.14 -7.20
C PRO A 135 9.90 -22.03 -7.89
N ASP A 136 10.87 -21.48 -7.15
CA ASP A 136 11.80 -20.42 -7.58
C ASP A 136 11.13 -19.12 -8.04
N LYS A 137 9.89 -18.86 -7.59
CA LYS A 137 9.18 -17.59 -7.86
C LYS A 137 8.91 -16.83 -6.57
N ARG A 138 9.04 -15.50 -6.67
CA ARG A 138 8.56 -14.59 -5.63
C ARG A 138 7.05 -14.40 -5.78
N ILE A 139 6.34 -14.49 -4.67
CA ILE A 139 4.91 -14.13 -4.62
C ILE A 139 4.75 -12.60 -4.69
N PHE A 140 3.67 -12.14 -5.32
CA PHE A 140 3.08 -10.85 -5.02
C PHE A 140 1.84 -11.09 -4.15
N GLN A 141 1.88 -10.66 -2.89
CA GLN A 141 0.74 -10.71 -1.98
C GLN A 141 0.68 -9.36 -1.29
N MET A 142 -0.48 -8.73 -1.28
CA MET A 142 -0.71 -7.45 -0.62
C MET A 142 -1.94 -7.62 0.27
N THR A 143 -1.82 -7.40 1.58
CA THR A 143 -2.86 -7.71 2.56
C THR A 143 -3.45 -6.46 3.21
N ARG A 144 -4.71 -6.58 3.65
CA ARG A 144 -5.39 -5.56 4.47
C ARG A 144 -5.16 -5.77 5.96
N ALA A 145 -5.31 -7.02 6.39
CA ALA A 145 -5.26 -7.41 7.79
C ALA A 145 -4.04 -8.27 8.07
N ALA A 146 -3.34 -7.96 9.16
CA ALA A 146 -2.07 -8.59 9.47
C ALA A 146 -1.75 -8.53 10.95
N TYR A 147 -0.65 -9.20 11.32
CA TYR A 147 -0.04 -9.13 12.63
C TYR A 147 1.48 -9.03 12.51
N ALA A 148 2.16 -8.75 13.62
CA ALA A 148 3.62 -8.73 13.66
C ALA A 148 4.22 -10.01 13.05
N GLY A 149 5.17 -9.84 12.12
CA GLY A 149 5.77 -10.93 11.37
C GLY A 149 5.22 -11.14 9.94
N LEU A 150 4.23 -10.33 9.51
CA LEU A 150 3.67 -10.38 8.16
C LEU A 150 4.70 -10.25 7.05
N GLN A 151 5.83 -9.57 7.29
CA GLN A 151 6.85 -9.28 6.28
C GLN A 151 7.51 -10.53 5.69
N ARG A 152 7.34 -11.68 6.36
CA ARG A 152 7.74 -13.00 5.83
C ARG A 152 6.82 -13.50 4.72
N TYR A 153 5.59 -12.98 4.68
CA TYR A 153 4.49 -13.54 3.90
C TYR A 153 3.92 -12.58 2.85
N THR A 154 3.79 -11.30 3.19
CA THR A 154 2.97 -10.39 2.40
C THR A 154 3.46 -8.94 2.50
N PHE A 155 2.98 -8.14 1.58
CA PHE A 155 3.06 -6.69 1.55
C PHE A 155 1.76 -6.09 2.12
N GLY A 156 1.65 -4.77 2.24
CA GLY A 156 0.45 -4.14 2.83
C GLY A 156 -0.11 -2.97 2.03
N TRP A 157 -1.41 -2.73 2.18
CA TRP A 157 -2.04 -1.44 1.89
C TRP A 157 -2.92 -0.99 3.06
N THR A 158 -3.37 0.27 3.06
CA THR A 158 -4.09 0.86 4.20
C THR A 158 -5.59 0.64 4.24
N GLY A 159 -6.14 -0.22 3.39
CA GLY A 159 -7.59 -0.37 3.28
C GLY A 159 -8.28 0.88 2.76
N ASP A 160 -9.55 1.00 3.14
CA ASP A 160 -10.56 1.86 2.54
C ASP A 160 -10.45 3.30 3.03
N SER A 161 -9.43 3.99 2.53
CA SER A 161 -9.14 5.39 2.87
C SER A 161 -9.98 6.40 2.09
N GLY A 162 -9.97 7.67 2.48
CA GLY A 162 -10.71 8.74 1.79
C GLY A 162 -11.96 9.21 2.55
N ASN A 163 -12.85 9.92 1.87
CA ASN A 163 -14.04 10.50 2.47
C ASN A 163 -15.29 10.04 1.73
N GLY A 164 -16.04 9.12 2.34
CA GLY A 164 -17.24 8.54 1.73
C GLY A 164 -18.43 9.49 1.60
N ASN A 165 -18.47 10.58 2.37
CA ASN A 165 -19.55 11.56 2.30
C ASN A 165 -19.33 12.56 1.17
N ASP A 166 -18.09 13.01 1.00
CA ASP A 166 -17.66 13.88 -0.10
C ASP A 166 -16.18 13.66 -0.39
N VAL A 167 -15.90 13.06 -1.55
CA VAL A 167 -14.53 12.74 -2.00
C VAL A 167 -13.64 13.99 -2.05
N LEU A 168 -14.20 15.18 -2.30
CA LEU A 168 -13.45 16.44 -2.41
C LEU A 168 -12.91 16.94 -1.07
N GLU A 169 -13.42 16.40 0.03
CA GLU A 169 -12.99 16.70 1.41
C GLU A 169 -11.96 15.66 1.93
N GLY A 170 -11.39 14.83 1.05
CA GLY A 170 -10.39 13.80 1.39
C GLY A 170 -8.96 14.30 1.64
N TRP A 171 -8.72 15.62 1.67
CA TRP A 171 -7.36 16.18 1.81
C TRP A 171 -6.68 15.83 3.14
N GLY A 172 -7.44 15.84 4.25
CA GLY A 172 -6.92 15.45 5.56
C GLY A 172 -6.54 13.97 5.58
N GLN A 173 -7.35 13.11 4.96
CA GLN A 173 -7.07 11.69 4.81
C GLN A 173 -5.84 11.44 3.95
N LEU A 174 -5.67 12.15 2.82
CA LEU A 174 -4.43 12.10 2.02
C LEU A 174 -3.21 12.48 2.88
N ALA A 175 -3.27 13.60 3.60
CA ALA A 175 -2.15 14.04 4.44
C ALA A 175 -1.76 12.97 5.47
N ASN A 176 -2.76 12.34 6.11
CA ASN A 176 -2.53 11.32 7.12
C ASN A 176 -1.90 10.04 6.55
N GLN A 177 -2.08 9.73 5.26
CA GLN A 177 -1.43 8.57 4.62
C GLN A 177 0.09 8.63 4.67
N ILE A 178 0.70 9.82 4.78
CA ILE A 178 2.14 9.95 4.94
C ILE A 178 2.58 9.34 6.28
N GLN A 179 1.90 9.68 7.37
CA GLN A 179 2.21 9.15 8.70
C GLN A 179 1.87 7.67 8.82
N ILE A 180 0.77 7.23 8.22
CA ILE A 180 0.43 5.81 8.16
C ILE A 180 1.50 5.03 7.40
N GLY A 181 1.99 5.53 6.26
CA GLY A 181 3.04 4.88 5.48
C GLY A 181 4.37 4.78 6.23
N ILE A 182 4.79 5.85 6.91
CA ILE A 182 5.99 5.83 7.78
C ILE A 182 5.83 4.81 8.91
N SER A 183 4.66 4.80 9.56
CA SER A 183 4.36 3.90 10.68
C SER A 183 4.27 2.45 10.25
N ALA A 184 3.66 2.18 9.09
CA ALA A 184 3.63 0.86 8.47
C ALA A 184 5.05 0.37 8.15
N GLY A 185 5.88 1.23 7.58
CA GLY A 185 7.30 0.96 7.34
C GLY A 185 8.05 0.60 8.63
N LEU A 186 7.89 1.40 9.68
CA LEU A 186 8.46 1.13 11.01
C LEU A 186 7.95 -0.19 11.61
N GLY A 187 6.68 -0.51 11.38
CA GLY A 187 6.03 -1.76 11.79
C GLY A 187 6.43 -3.00 10.96
N GLY A 188 7.38 -2.86 10.03
CA GLY A 188 7.87 -3.97 9.22
C GLY A 188 7.12 -4.16 7.91
N ILE A 189 6.45 -3.13 7.36
CA ILE A 189 5.78 -3.18 6.05
C ILE A 189 6.58 -2.32 5.04
N PRO A 190 7.77 -2.76 4.59
CA PRO A 190 8.62 -1.97 3.71
C PRO A 190 8.05 -1.84 2.29
N PHE A 191 7.18 -2.76 1.89
CA PHE A 191 6.45 -2.74 0.61
C PHE A 191 5.01 -2.36 0.90
N TRP A 192 4.72 -1.07 0.77
CA TRP A 192 3.44 -0.49 1.17
C TRP A 192 2.88 0.43 0.09
N THR A 193 1.56 0.62 0.11
CA THR A 193 0.87 1.71 -0.61
C THR A 193 -0.40 2.12 0.11
N THR A 194 -0.95 3.25 -0.29
CA THR A 194 -2.35 3.60 -0.09
C THR A 194 -3.10 3.48 -1.42
N ASP A 195 -4.43 3.60 -1.38
CA ASP A 195 -5.23 3.78 -2.58
C ASP A 195 -5.08 5.21 -3.07
N ILE A 196 -4.38 5.38 -4.19
CA ILE A 196 -4.25 6.68 -4.84
C ILE A 196 -5.63 7.08 -5.35
N SER A 197 -6.09 8.27 -4.91
CA SER A 197 -7.46 8.82 -4.97
C SER A 197 -8.33 8.56 -3.73
N GLY A 198 -7.93 7.66 -2.84
CA GLY A 198 -8.79 7.12 -1.78
C GLY A 198 -9.69 6.02 -2.32
N TYR A 199 -10.18 5.14 -1.46
CA TYR A 199 -11.22 4.19 -1.79
C TYR A 199 -12.61 4.85 -1.82
N CYS A 200 -12.90 5.67 -0.81
CA CYS A 200 -14.26 6.14 -0.52
C CYS A 200 -14.65 7.43 -1.26
N GLY A 201 -15.92 7.49 -1.67
CA GLY A 201 -16.65 8.70 -2.05
C GLY A 201 -16.92 8.83 -3.54
N ASP A 202 -18.18 8.96 -3.94
CA ASP A 202 -18.55 9.03 -5.36
C ASP A 202 -17.89 10.22 -6.09
N ILE A 203 -17.21 9.93 -7.20
CA ILE A 203 -16.62 10.95 -8.06
C ILE A 203 -17.67 11.45 -9.05
N THR A 204 -18.54 12.32 -8.56
CA THR A 204 -19.59 12.94 -9.38
C THR A 204 -19.08 14.09 -10.26
N ASN A 205 -17.89 14.65 -9.98
CA ASN A 205 -17.29 15.76 -10.72
C ASN A 205 -15.75 15.60 -10.84
N TYR A 206 -15.32 15.00 -11.94
CA TYR A 206 -13.90 14.74 -12.25
C TYR A 206 -13.02 16.01 -12.29
N PRO A 207 -13.40 17.11 -12.97
CA PRO A 207 -12.65 18.35 -12.92
C PRO A 207 -12.42 18.89 -11.50
N ALA A 208 -13.42 18.78 -10.62
CA ALA A 208 -13.28 19.23 -9.23
C ALA A 208 -12.34 18.35 -8.41
N MET A 209 -12.29 17.04 -8.70
CA MET A 209 -11.40 16.07 -8.04
C MET A 209 -9.95 16.13 -8.55
N ALA A 210 -9.70 16.74 -9.71
CA ALA A 210 -8.42 16.69 -10.40
C ALA A 210 -7.23 17.19 -9.56
N GLU A 211 -7.42 18.22 -8.73
CA GLU A 211 -6.34 18.72 -7.86
C GLU A 211 -5.97 17.68 -6.79
N LEU A 212 -6.95 17.15 -6.07
CA LEU A 212 -6.74 16.13 -5.03
C LEU A 212 -6.13 14.87 -5.63
N TYR A 213 -6.65 14.39 -6.77
CA TYR A 213 -6.10 13.23 -7.47
C TYR A 213 -4.63 13.44 -7.87
N THR A 214 -4.30 14.60 -8.47
CA THR A 214 -2.92 14.90 -8.88
C THR A 214 -1.97 14.90 -7.68
N ARG A 215 -2.38 15.48 -6.54
CA ARG A 215 -1.58 15.48 -5.31
C ARG A 215 -1.42 14.09 -4.71
N TRP A 216 -2.49 13.29 -4.72
CA TRP A 216 -2.43 11.91 -4.27
C TRP A 216 -1.51 11.06 -5.14
N MET A 217 -1.52 11.26 -6.46
CA MET A 217 -0.61 10.58 -7.39
C MET A 217 0.85 10.98 -7.13
N GLN A 218 1.12 12.28 -6.96
CA GLN A 218 2.47 12.80 -6.66
C GLN A 218 3.05 12.22 -5.36
N PHE A 219 2.22 12.07 -4.32
CA PHE A 219 2.62 11.32 -3.12
C PHE A 219 2.78 9.83 -3.42
N GLY A 220 1.77 9.24 -4.08
CA GLY A 220 1.61 7.81 -4.28
C GLY A 220 2.73 7.15 -5.08
N VAL A 221 3.35 7.87 -6.03
CA VAL A 221 4.50 7.35 -6.79
C VAL A 221 5.74 7.09 -5.92
N PHE A 222 5.84 7.76 -4.77
CA PHE A 222 6.88 7.49 -3.77
C PHE A 222 6.48 6.40 -2.76
N ASN A 223 5.38 5.69 -2.99
CA ASN A 223 5.04 4.47 -2.26
C ASN A 223 5.50 3.25 -3.08
N PRO A 224 6.20 2.27 -2.49
CA PRO A 224 6.77 1.15 -3.23
C PRO A 224 5.77 0.43 -4.14
N LEU A 225 4.55 0.21 -3.66
CA LEU A 225 3.50 -0.51 -4.39
C LEU A 225 2.43 0.38 -5.04
N SER A 226 2.73 1.66 -5.29
CA SER A 226 1.82 2.68 -5.87
C SER A 226 0.66 2.12 -6.72
N ARG A 227 -0.57 2.23 -6.19
CA ARG A 227 -1.79 1.71 -6.81
C ARG A 227 -2.88 2.78 -6.81
N ALA A 228 -3.47 3.07 -7.97
CA ALA A 228 -4.72 3.81 -8.06
C ALA A 228 -5.90 2.85 -7.95
N HIS A 229 -6.82 3.15 -7.06
CA HIS A 229 -8.01 2.36 -6.77
C HIS A 229 -9.10 3.26 -6.17
N HIS A 230 -10.36 2.85 -6.32
CA HIS A 230 -11.55 3.54 -5.83
C HIS A 230 -12.70 2.53 -5.72
N GLU A 231 -13.74 2.87 -4.96
CA GLU A 231 -14.96 2.08 -4.80
C GLU A 231 -15.74 1.95 -6.13
N GLY A 232 -16.33 0.77 -6.35
CA GLY A 232 -17.33 0.56 -7.40
C GLY A 232 -16.79 0.79 -8.82
N ASP A 233 -17.52 1.58 -9.60
CA ASP A 233 -17.20 1.93 -10.99
C ASP A 233 -16.62 3.36 -11.13
N ASN A 234 -16.21 3.97 -10.02
CA ASN A 234 -15.50 5.25 -10.01
C ASN A 234 -14.12 5.10 -10.68
N ALA A 235 -14.06 5.43 -11.97
CA ALA A 235 -12.86 5.27 -12.79
C ALA A 235 -11.74 6.26 -12.37
N VAL A 236 -10.58 5.76 -11.94
CA VAL A 236 -9.49 6.61 -11.42
C VAL A 236 -8.17 6.43 -12.17
N GLU A 237 -8.23 6.06 -13.45
CA GLU A 237 -7.04 6.06 -14.28
C GLU A 237 -6.50 7.49 -14.51
N PRO A 238 -5.18 7.68 -14.69
CA PRO A 238 -4.59 9.02 -14.71
C PRO A 238 -5.13 10.00 -15.77
N TRP A 239 -5.74 9.48 -16.85
CA TRP A 239 -6.33 10.28 -17.94
C TRP A 239 -7.76 10.74 -17.65
N LYS A 240 -8.37 10.34 -16.52
CA LYS A 240 -9.77 10.64 -16.20
C LYS A 240 -10.02 12.09 -15.75
N PHE A 241 -8.97 12.81 -15.35
CA PHE A 241 -9.07 14.10 -14.65
C PHE A 241 -8.68 15.31 -15.51
N GLY A 242 -8.67 15.14 -16.84
CA GLY A 242 -8.31 16.17 -17.81
C GLY A 242 -6.81 16.23 -18.11
N GLU A 243 -6.46 16.92 -19.21
CA GLU A 243 -5.12 16.91 -19.80
C GLU A 243 -4.00 17.38 -18.86
N THR A 244 -4.27 18.42 -18.07
CA THR A 244 -3.30 18.93 -17.08
C THR A 244 -3.00 17.89 -16.01
N ALA A 245 -4.03 17.21 -15.49
CA ALA A 245 -3.84 16.17 -14.48
C ALA A 245 -3.14 14.94 -15.07
N GLU A 246 -3.52 14.53 -16.29
CA GLU A 246 -2.86 13.43 -17.00
C GLU A 246 -1.37 13.70 -17.21
N THR A 247 -1.02 14.89 -17.70
CA THR A 247 0.37 15.31 -17.93
C THR A 247 1.19 15.25 -16.63
N ASN A 248 0.65 15.79 -15.54
CA ASN A 248 1.32 15.79 -14.24
C ASN A 248 1.46 14.38 -13.66
N CYS A 249 0.42 13.56 -13.76
CA CYS A 249 0.45 12.18 -13.28
C CYS A 249 1.41 11.32 -14.10
N LYS A 250 1.45 11.51 -15.42
CA LYS A 250 2.41 10.84 -16.30
C LYS A 250 3.85 11.17 -15.90
N ALA A 251 4.17 12.45 -15.69
CA ALA A 251 5.51 12.86 -15.25
C ALA A 251 5.90 12.24 -13.89
N ALA A 252 4.96 12.18 -12.93
CA ALA A 252 5.18 11.53 -11.64
C ALA A 252 5.44 10.02 -11.79
N ILE A 253 4.66 9.33 -12.63
CA ILE A 253 4.84 7.90 -12.91
C ILE A 253 6.19 7.68 -13.59
N GLU A 254 6.54 8.44 -14.64
CA GLU A 254 7.82 8.33 -15.34
C GLU A 254 9.01 8.51 -14.41
N LEU A 255 8.95 9.47 -13.49
CA LEU A 255 9.97 9.68 -12.46
C LEU A 255 10.18 8.43 -11.59
N LYS A 256 9.10 7.79 -11.12
CA LYS A 256 9.22 6.52 -10.36
C LYS A 256 9.92 5.44 -11.17
N TYR A 257 9.61 5.32 -12.47
CA TYR A 257 10.24 4.35 -13.35
C TYR A 257 11.72 4.65 -13.59
N GLN A 258 12.10 5.93 -13.72
CA GLN A 258 13.51 6.34 -13.79
C GLN A 258 14.27 5.99 -12.50
N LEU A 259 13.61 6.12 -11.35
CA LEU A 259 14.15 5.76 -10.03
C LEU A 259 14.10 4.25 -9.75
N PHE A 260 13.64 3.39 -10.66
CA PHE A 260 13.49 1.96 -10.38
C PHE A 260 14.78 1.29 -9.84
N PRO A 261 15.99 1.50 -10.39
CA PRO A 261 17.21 0.92 -9.84
C PRO A 261 17.51 1.37 -8.40
N PHE A 262 17.22 2.62 -8.09
CA PHE A 262 17.35 3.19 -6.75
C PHE A 262 16.36 2.51 -5.79
N ILE A 263 15.07 2.46 -6.17
CA ILE A 263 14.00 1.82 -5.38
C ILE A 263 14.31 0.35 -5.14
N TYR A 264 14.81 -0.36 -6.15
CA TYR A 264 15.11 -1.78 -6.06
C TYR A 264 16.32 -2.07 -5.16
N SER A 265 17.27 -1.15 -5.06
CA SER A 265 18.38 -1.25 -4.11
C SER A 265 17.87 -1.13 -2.67
N TYR A 266 16.95 -0.20 -2.41
CA TYR A 266 16.31 -0.09 -1.08
C TYR A 266 15.32 -1.21 -0.79
N ALA A 267 14.68 -1.80 -1.80
CA ALA A 267 13.92 -3.03 -1.64
C ALA A 267 14.80 -4.19 -1.15
N ARG A 268 16.06 -4.24 -1.59
CA ARG A 268 17.04 -5.21 -1.07
C ARG A 268 17.51 -4.85 0.34
N GLU A 269 17.80 -3.59 0.63
CA GLU A 269 18.15 -3.14 1.98
C GLU A 269 17.05 -3.46 3.01
N ALA A 270 15.78 -3.33 2.61
CA ALA A 270 14.64 -3.72 3.44
C ALA A 270 14.63 -5.21 3.75
N HIS A 271 15.02 -6.07 2.81
CA HIS A 271 15.18 -7.50 3.06
C HIS A 271 16.34 -7.79 4.03
N ASP A 272 17.47 -7.12 3.86
CA ASP A 272 18.69 -7.40 4.63
C ASP A 272 18.65 -6.83 6.06
N THR A 273 17.99 -5.68 6.25
CA THR A 273 18.05 -4.90 7.50
C THR A 273 16.69 -4.65 8.16
N GLY A 274 15.59 -4.81 7.42
CA GLY A 274 14.24 -4.45 7.88
C GLY A 274 13.90 -2.97 7.76
N LEU A 275 14.84 -2.09 7.37
CA LEU A 275 14.55 -0.67 7.19
C LEU A 275 13.59 -0.43 6.00
N PRO A 276 12.52 0.36 6.16
CA PRO A 276 11.60 0.63 5.08
C PRO A 276 12.21 1.53 4.01
N ILE A 277 11.57 1.57 2.83
CA ILE A 277 11.96 2.50 1.76
C ILE A 277 11.51 3.92 2.12
N ASN A 278 10.29 4.06 2.64
CA ASN A 278 9.73 5.32 3.14
C ASN A 278 10.06 5.44 4.63
N ARG A 279 10.85 6.45 4.99
CA ARG A 279 11.42 6.62 6.32
C ARG A 279 11.00 7.97 6.90
N GLY A 280 10.51 7.97 8.13
CA GLY A 280 10.42 9.24 8.88
C GLY A 280 11.81 9.85 9.01
N LEU A 281 11.93 11.17 9.02
CA LEU A 281 13.24 11.82 9.11
C LEU A 281 14.02 11.35 10.34
N PHE A 282 13.34 11.12 11.47
CA PHE A 282 13.93 10.58 12.71
C PHE A 282 14.68 9.25 12.54
N MET A 283 14.38 8.45 11.51
CA MET A 283 15.10 7.20 11.24
C MET A 283 16.53 7.44 10.73
N GLU A 284 16.75 8.58 10.06
CA GLU A 284 18.06 8.99 9.53
C GLU A 284 18.73 10.06 10.40
N PHE A 285 17.93 10.79 11.18
CA PHE A 285 18.35 11.93 12.01
C PHE A 285 17.81 11.82 13.44
N PRO A 286 18.19 10.79 14.21
CA PRO A 286 17.57 10.52 15.51
C PRO A 286 17.91 11.55 16.60
N ASN A 287 18.98 12.34 16.42
CA ASN A 287 19.42 13.36 17.37
C ASN A 287 18.83 14.75 17.07
N ASP A 288 18.06 14.87 16.00
CA ASP A 288 17.45 16.12 15.54
C ASP A 288 15.99 16.17 16.01
N THR A 289 15.72 17.04 16.99
CA THR A 289 14.39 17.17 17.59
C THR A 289 13.34 17.66 16.60
N GLU A 290 13.72 18.48 15.62
CA GLU A 290 12.81 18.97 14.59
C GLU A 290 12.50 17.88 13.57
N ALA A 291 13.49 17.05 13.21
CA ALA A 291 13.27 15.86 12.37
C ALA A 291 12.27 14.86 12.97
N ILE A 292 12.22 14.75 14.30
CA ILE A 292 11.25 13.89 15.03
C ILE A 292 9.82 14.44 14.94
N LEU A 293 9.65 15.75 15.03
CA LEU A 293 8.35 16.42 15.03
C LEU A 293 7.81 16.69 13.62
N THR A 294 8.66 16.54 12.60
CA THR A 294 8.32 16.90 11.23
C THR A 294 7.32 15.93 10.63
N GLU A 295 6.12 16.43 10.35
CA GLU A 295 5.07 15.73 9.64
C GLU A 295 5.07 16.08 8.13
N ASN A 296 4.35 15.28 7.34
CA ASN A 296 4.03 15.56 5.93
C ASN A 296 5.25 15.73 5.00
N GLN A 297 6.37 15.11 5.35
CA GLN A 297 7.55 14.86 4.52
C GLN A 297 8.29 13.63 5.05
N PHE A 298 9.08 12.98 4.22
CA PHE A 298 9.78 11.75 4.57
C PHE A 298 11.04 11.57 3.73
N MET A 299 11.95 10.74 4.23
CA MET A 299 13.08 10.23 3.47
C MET A 299 12.63 9.05 2.62
N PHE A 300 13.04 9.00 1.35
CA PHE A 300 12.82 7.90 0.44
C PHE A 300 14.19 7.29 0.10
N GLY A 301 14.55 6.21 0.77
CA GLY A 301 15.95 5.85 0.94
C GLY A 301 16.67 6.86 1.86
N LYS A 302 17.96 7.10 1.63
CA LYS A 302 18.78 8.03 2.45
C LYS A 302 19.09 9.34 1.73
N GLU A 303 18.97 9.31 0.40
CA GLU A 303 19.42 10.38 -0.50
C GLU A 303 18.27 11.29 -0.93
N LEU A 304 17.01 10.83 -0.90
CA LEU A 304 15.86 11.62 -1.35
C LEU A 304 14.98 12.06 -0.17
N LEU A 305 14.70 13.36 -0.06
CA LEU A 305 13.64 13.91 0.80
C LEU A 305 12.43 14.27 -0.04
N ILE A 306 11.28 13.70 0.30
CA ILE A 306 10.01 13.92 -0.40
C ILE A 306 9.11 14.75 0.51
N ALA A 307 8.58 15.86 0.00
CA ALA A 307 7.70 16.75 0.77
C ALA A 307 6.40 17.07 0.04
N PRO A 308 5.45 16.11 -0.07
CA PRO A 308 4.27 16.28 -0.90
C PRO A 308 3.37 17.45 -0.46
N VAL A 309 2.75 18.11 -1.44
CA VAL A 309 1.67 19.09 -1.21
C VAL A 309 0.38 18.34 -0.91
N VAL A 310 -0.13 18.49 0.31
CA VAL A 310 -1.30 17.75 0.82
C VAL A 310 -2.41 18.67 1.35
N LYS A 311 -2.37 19.95 0.97
CA LYS A 311 -3.41 20.94 1.28
C LYS A 311 -4.04 21.49 0.01
N LYS A 312 -5.37 21.63 0.02
CA LYS A 312 -6.15 22.17 -1.09
C LYS A 312 -5.68 23.58 -1.45
N GLY A 313 -5.48 23.84 -2.74
CA GLY A 313 -5.05 25.15 -3.24
C GLY A 313 -3.60 25.52 -2.90
N GLU A 314 -2.84 24.70 -2.17
CA GLU A 314 -1.46 25.02 -1.79
C GLU A 314 -0.57 25.00 -3.04
N ARG A 315 0.22 26.08 -3.20
CA ARG A 315 1.18 26.27 -4.29
C ARG A 315 2.62 26.38 -3.80
N VAL A 316 2.81 26.51 -2.49
CA VAL A 316 4.10 26.63 -1.81
C VAL A 316 4.08 25.70 -0.61
N LYS A 317 5.10 24.86 -0.47
CA LYS A 317 5.25 23.91 0.63
C LYS A 317 6.41 24.34 1.52
N LYS A 318 6.15 24.47 2.82
CA LYS A 318 7.21 24.59 3.83
C LYS A 318 7.86 23.22 4.02
N VAL A 319 9.18 23.16 3.97
CA VAL A 319 9.98 21.93 4.08
C VAL A 319 11.05 22.13 5.13
N TYR A 320 11.19 21.18 6.04
CA TYR A 320 12.29 21.09 6.97
C TYR A 320 13.47 20.37 6.32
N LEU A 321 14.68 20.93 6.42
CA LEU A 321 15.91 20.33 5.88
C LEU A 321 16.83 19.97 7.07
N PRO A 322 17.01 18.68 7.37
CA PRO A 322 17.91 18.25 8.43
C PRO A 322 19.37 18.39 7.99
N GLU A 323 20.32 18.08 8.89
CA GLU A 323 21.76 18.20 8.67
C GLU A 323 22.23 17.73 7.27
N GLY A 324 22.98 18.60 6.58
CA GLY A 324 23.57 18.35 5.27
C GLY A 324 23.26 19.45 4.27
N GLU A 325 23.85 19.33 3.07
CA GLU A 325 23.53 20.20 1.93
C GLU A 325 22.48 19.53 1.04
N TRP A 326 21.47 20.30 0.64
CA TRP A 326 20.31 19.79 -0.08
C TRP A 326 20.15 20.44 -1.45
N ILE A 327 19.90 19.60 -2.46
CA ILE A 327 19.73 20.02 -3.85
C ILE A 327 18.28 19.79 -4.30
N ASP A 328 17.67 20.78 -4.97
CA ASP A 328 16.41 20.61 -5.69
C ASP A 328 16.60 19.62 -6.84
N PHE A 329 16.05 18.41 -6.71
CA PHE A 329 16.19 17.37 -7.73
C PHE A 329 15.50 17.75 -9.05
N ASN A 330 14.45 18.56 -8.99
CA ASN A 330 13.66 18.91 -10.17
C ASN A 330 14.35 19.97 -11.04
N ASN A 331 15.06 20.92 -10.42
CA ASN A 331 15.64 22.09 -11.10
C ASN A 331 17.16 22.21 -10.95
N ASN A 332 17.81 21.29 -10.24
CA ASN A 332 19.25 21.25 -10.01
C ASN A 332 19.82 22.52 -9.35
N ILE A 333 19.05 23.13 -8.45
CA ILE A 333 19.42 24.33 -7.67
C ILE A 333 19.87 23.89 -6.27
N ARG A 334 21.01 24.41 -5.78
CA ARG A 334 21.52 24.16 -4.42
C ARG A 334 20.86 25.08 -3.40
N PHE A 335 20.57 24.57 -2.20
CA PHE A 335 20.14 25.36 -1.03
C PHE A 335 21.19 25.23 0.07
N ASP A 336 21.67 26.37 0.57
CA ASP A 336 22.82 26.42 1.47
C ASP A 336 22.44 27.08 2.82
N ASP A 337 21.43 26.58 3.58
CA ASP A 337 21.40 26.73 5.06
C ASP A 337 20.29 25.96 5.82
N ALA A 338 20.53 25.75 7.12
CA ALA A 338 19.71 25.00 8.10
C ALA A 338 18.40 25.69 8.53
N ASN A 339 18.05 26.85 7.98
CA ASN A 339 16.83 27.62 8.34
C ASN A 339 16.10 28.23 7.12
N GLU A 340 16.33 27.74 5.90
CA GLU A 340 15.81 28.40 4.70
C GLU A 340 14.33 28.08 4.39
N PHE A 341 13.51 29.13 4.33
CA PHE A 341 12.13 29.10 3.84
C PHE A 341 12.13 29.17 2.31
N VAL A 342 11.76 28.09 1.63
CA VAL A 342 11.64 28.11 0.16
C VAL A 342 10.26 28.61 -0.27
N GLY A 343 10.11 29.93 -0.34
CA GLY A 343 8.99 30.58 -1.01
C GLY A 343 9.37 30.94 -2.45
N PHE A 344 8.52 30.64 -3.44
CA PHE A 344 8.64 31.26 -4.75
C PHE A 344 7.34 31.95 -5.14
N SER A 345 7.47 33.26 -5.40
CA SER A 345 6.51 34.11 -6.09
C SER A 345 7.01 34.33 -7.53
N GLN A 346 6.10 34.09 -8.47
CA GLN A 346 6.07 34.36 -9.92
C GLN A 346 7.38 34.76 -10.64
N ASN A 347 7.93 33.79 -11.38
CA ASN A 347 8.22 33.90 -12.82
C ASN A 347 8.90 32.60 -13.30
N SER A 348 8.11 31.54 -13.52
CA SER A 348 8.60 30.31 -14.12
C SER A 348 8.74 30.49 -15.63
N GLN A 349 9.98 30.56 -16.12
CA GLN A 349 10.22 30.28 -17.53
C GLN A 349 9.91 28.81 -17.81
N SER A 350 9.04 28.60 -18.78
CA SER A 350 8.64 27.29 -19.30
C SER A 350 9.73 26.71 -20.21
N GLY A 351 10.25 25.53 -19.86
CA GLY A 351 11.06 24.71 -20.75
C GLY A 351 11.12 23.28 -20.23
N ASN A 352 10.91 22.29 -21.11
CA ASN A 352 11.11 20.89 -20.79
C ASN A 352 12.58 20.66 -20.43
N LEU A 353 12.84 20.19 -19.21
CA LEU A 353 14.15 19.73 -18.79
C LEU A 353 14.26 18.22 -19.03
N GLN A 354 15.10 17.82 -19.99
CA GLN A 354 15.65 16.48 -20.06
C GLN A 354 17.17 16.59 -19.89
N GLY A 355 17.78 15.71 -19.09
CA GLY A 355 19.21 15.71 -18.85
C GLY A 355 19.76 14.33 -18.52
N GLN A 356 21.03 14.11 -18.88
CA GLN A 356 21.89 13.07 -18.28
C GLN A 356 22.59 13.68 -17.07
N ILE A 357 22.58 12.96 -15.95
CA ILE A 357 23.40 13.32 -14.78
C ILE A 357 24.85 13.02 -15.13
N THR A 358 25.66 14.07 -15.34
CA THR A 358 27.12 13.94 -15.38
C THR A 358 27.64 14.41 -14.04
N ILE A 359 28.14 13.48 -13.22
CA ILE A 359 28.86 13.81 -11.99
C ILE A 359 30.22 14.39 -12.42
N PRO A 360 30.53 15.67 -12.13
CA PRO A 360 31.82 16.27 -12.46
C PRO A 360 32.96 15.52 -11.77
N ALA A 361 34.04 15.21 -12.51
CA ALA A 361 35.18 14.46 -12.00
C ALA A 361 35.93 15.13 -10.83
N ASN A 362 35.63 16.40 -10.54
CA ASN A 362 36.20 17.20 -9.47
C ASN A 362 35.27 17.36 -8.24
N ILE A 363 34.10 16.72 -8.20
CA ILE A 363 33.32 16.63 -6.95
C ILE A 363 34.09 15.76 -5.96
N GLN A 364 34.45 16.34 -4.81
CA GLN A 364 35.03 15.57 -3.70
C GLN A 364 33.96 14.65 -3.11
N SER A 365 34.36 13.43 -2.71
CA SER A 365 33.49 12.51 -1.99
C SER A 365 32.94 13.19 -0.74
N GLY A 366 31.61 13.33 -0.66
CA GLY A 366 30.88 14.00 0.44
C GLY A 366 29.41 13.60 0.46
N PHE A 367 28.69 13.94 1.55
CA PHE A 367 27.30 13.55 1.79
C PHE A 367 26.30 14.57 1.22
N TYR A 368 26.13 14.61 -0.10
CA TYR A 368 25.09 15.44 -0.72
C TYR A 368 23.75 14.69 -0.74
N ARG A 369 22.66 15.35 -0.33
CA ARG A 369 21.29 14.80 -0.40
C ARG A 369 20.41 15.61 -1.38
N MET A 370 19.40 14.97 -1.93
CA MET A 370 18.50 15.51 -2.96
C MET A 370 17.06 15.60 -2.43
N ARG A 371 16.31 16.60 -2.85
CA ARG A 371 14.91 16.81 -2.44
C ARG A 371 14.00 16.85 -3.66
N ILE A 372 12.81 16.26 -3.54
CA ILE A 372 11.72 16.37 -4.51
C ILE A 372 10.54 17.11 -3.86
N ARG A 373 10.01 18.12 -4.59
CA ARG A 373 8.84 18.90 -4.16
C ARG A 373 7.52 18.22 -4.45
#